data_AF-A0A925HQH3-F1
#
_entry.id   AF-A0A925HQH3-F1
#
_cell.length_a   1.000
_cell.length_b   1.000
_cell.length_c   1.000
_cell.angle_alpha   90.00
_cell.angle_beta   90.00
_cell.angle_gamma   90.00
#
_symmetry.space_group_name_H-M   'P 1'
#
loop_
_entity.id
_entity.type
_entity.pdbx_description
1 polymer ?
#
loop_
_entity_poly.entity_id
_entity_poly.type
_entity_poly.pdbx_seq_one_letter_code
_entity_poly.pdbx_strand_id
1 'polypeptide(L)'
;MTTPVIRPPEAVVEIAARLEAAGHETWCVGGAVRDALLGQADLDWDLATAATPGEVKRLFHRTVPVGIEHGTIGVFGSDARLHEVTTFRADVETDGRHAVVKFGVSLDEDLARRDFTMNAIAWSPLRQELRDPFGGREDLHARRVRAVGNAARR
;
A
#
# COMPACT_ATOMS: atom_id res chain seq x y z
N MET A 1 25.03 -1.22 3.46
CA MET A 1 24.17 -0.28 4.22
C MET A 1 23.15 -1.10 4.97
N THR A 2 23.03 -0.92 6.28
CA THR A 2 21.99 -1.54 7.10
C THR A 2 20.63 -1.01 6.66
N THR A 3 19.70 -1.90 6.27
CA THR A 3 18.31 -1.51 6.03
C THR A 3 17.77 -0.84 7.29
N PRO A 4 17.24 0.40 7.21
CA PRO A 4 16.68 1.06 8.39
C PRO A 4 15.54 0.22 8.96
N VAL A 5 15.40 0.27 10.28
CA VAL A 5 14.34 -0.47 10.98
C VAL A 5 13.03 0.27 10.74
N ILE A 6 12.15 -0.34 9.95
CA ILE A 6 10.81 0.17 9.68
C ILE A 6 9.91 -0.14 10.88
N ARG A 7 9.25 0.89 11.44
CA ARG A 7 8.37 0.77 12.61
C ARG A 7 7.07 1.53 12.37
N PRO A 8 6.03 0.88 11.83
CA PRO A 8 4.71 1.49 11.78
C PRO A 8 4.09 1.56 13.19
N PRO A 9 3.03 2.36 13.38
CA PRO A 9 2.19 2.30 14.59
C PRO A 9 1.66 0.89 14.86
N GLU A 10 1.48 0.55 16.14
CA GLU A 10 0.92 -0.75 16.56
C GLU A 10 -0.42 -1.06 15.88
N ALA A 11 -1.30 -0.05 15.78
CA ALA A 11 -2.58 -0.16 15.10
C ALA A 11 -2.46 -0.64 13.64
N VAL A 12 -1.43 -0.23 12.90
CA VAL A 12 -1.18 -0.67 11.51
C VAL A 12 -0.82 -2.16 11.48
N VAL A 13 0.02 -2.60 12.43
CA VAL A 13 0.41 -4.01 12.58
C VAL A 13 -0.81 -4.86 12.94
N GLU A 14 -1.67 -4.39 13.84
CA GLU A 14 -2.90 -5.08 14.24
C GLU A 14 -3.88 -5.23 13.07
N ILE A 15 -4.09 -4.17 12.28
CA ILE A 15 -4.95 -4.20 11.09
C ILE A 15 -4.40 -5.22 10.08
N ALA A 16 -3.10 -5.18 9.80
CA ALA A 16 -2.45 -6.13 8.90
C ALA A 16 -2.56 -7.57 9.42
N ALA A 17 -2.31 -7.80 10.72
CA ALA A 17 -2.46 -9.11 11.36
C ALA A 17 -3.87 -9.67 11.22
N ARG A 18 -4.90 -8.83 11.40
CA ARG A 18 -6.30 -9.26 11.29
C ARG A 18 -6.68 -9.65 9.86
N LEU A 19 -6.19 -8.91 8.87
CA LEU A 19 -6.43 -9.21 7.45
C LEU A 19 -5.71 -10.50 7.03
N GLU A 20 -4.45 -10.66 7.42
CA GLU A 20 -3.64 -11.85 7.13
C GLU A 20 -4.20 -13.10 7.84
N ALA A 21 -4.67 -12.97 9.08
CA ALA A 21 -5.34 -14.06 9.81
C ALA A 21 -6.66 -14.49 9.14
N ALA A 22 -7.31 -13.60 8.38
CA ALA A 22 -8.48 -13.91 7.57
C ALA A 22 -8.11 -14.47 6.17
N GLY A 23 -6.83 -14.66 5.88
CA GLY A 23 -6.34 -15.20 4.60
C GLY A 23 -6.13 -14.15 3.51
N HIS A 24 -6.11 -12.86 3.86
CA HIS A 24 -5.90 -11.77 2.91
C HIS A 24 -4.50 -11.19 3.04
N GLU A 25 -3.65 -11.47 2.06
CA GLU A 25 -2.31 -10.89 1.93
C GLU A 25 -2.35 -9.37 2.10
N THR A 26 -1.51 -8.81 2.97
CA THR A 26 -1.55 -7.40 3.35
C THR A 26 -0.17 -6.80 3.55
N TRP A 27 0.02 -5.59 3.03
CA TRP A 27 1.31 -4.90 3.02
C TRP A 27 1.15 -3.42 3.32
N CYS A 28 2.12 -2.83 4.00
CA CYS A 28 2.32 -1.38 4.00
C CYS A 28 2.89 -0.96 2.64
N VAL A 29 2.45 0.19 2.11
CA VAL A 29 2.81 0.64 0.76
C VAL A 29 2.99 2.15 0.68
N GLY A 30 3.55 2.65 -0.44
CA GLY A 30 3.50 4.07 -0.79
C GLY A 30 4.52 4.94 -0.08
N GLY A 31 4.13 6.19 0.17
CA GLY A 31 5.01 7.23 0.70
C GLY A 31 5.60 6.88 2.07
N ALA A 32 4.82 6.28 2.97
CA ALA A 32 5.34 5.86 4.27
C ALA A 32 6.45 4.82 4.16
N VAL A 33 6.36 3.85 3.25
CA VAL A 33 7.46 2.88 3.05
C VAL A 33 8.71 3.59 2.53
N ARG A 34 8.55 4.47 1.53
CA ARG A 34 9.64 5.30 1.00
C ARG A 34 10.32 6.12 2.10
N ASP A 35 9.54 6.83 2.89
CA ASP A 35 10.04 7.77 3.89
C ASP A 35 10.65 7.05 5.10
N ALA A 36 10.09 5.89 5.48
CA ALA A 36 10.70 5.00 6.47
C ALA A 36 12.06 4.47 6.00
N LEU A 37 12.19 4.12 4.71
CA LEU A 37 13.47 3.73 4.12
C LEU A 37 14.49 4.87 4.06
N LEU A 38 14.04 6.12 4.14
CA LEU A 38 14.88 7.32 4.28
C LEU A 38 15.16 7.70 5.75
N GLY A 39 14.60 6.95 6.72
CA GLY A 39 14.78 7.19 8.14
C GLY A 39 13.92 8.32 8.71
N GLN A 40 12.83 8.71 8.05
CA GLN A 40 11.87 9.69 8.58
C GLN A 40 10.97 9.07 9.66
N ALA A 41 10.45 9.92 10.54
CA ALA A 41 9.49 9.57 11.59
C ALA A 41 8.12 10.20 11.31
N ASP A 42 7.07 9.74 12.01
CA ASP A 42 5.69 10.25 11.94
C ASP A 42 5.07 10.21 10.53
N LEU A 43 4.90 8.99 10.01
CA LEU A 43 4.43 8.73 8.66
C LEU A 43 2.96 8.32 8.64
N ASP A 44 2.27 8.68 7.56
CA ASP A 44 0.90 8.24 7.30
C ASP A 44 0.91 6.90 6.56
N TRP A 45 0.57 5.83 7.27
CA TRP A 45 0.77 4.46 6.81
C TRP A 45 -0.44 3.92 6.06
N ASP A 46 -0.27 3.73 4.76
CA ASP A 46 -1.26 3.08 3.91
C ASP A 46 -1.05 1.56 3.88
N LEU A 47 -2.17 0.82 3.94
CA LEU A 47 -2.21 -0.63 3.77
C LEU A 47 -2.81 -0.97 2.41
N ALA A 48 -2.17 -1.89 1.69
CA ALA A 48 -2.74 -2.56 0.53
C ALA A 48 -3.03 -4.03 0.87
N THR A 49 -4.20 -4.54 0.47
CA THR A 49 -4.64 -5.89 0.83
C THR A 49 -5.33 -6.62 -0.31
N ALA A 50 -5.24 -7.94 -0.33
CA ALA A 50 -6.03 -8.79 -1.22
C ALA A 50 -7.54 -8.79 -0.87
N ALA A 51 -7.91 -8.34 0.35
CA ALA A 51 -9.31 -8.25 0.75
C ALA A 51 -10.05 -7.20 -0.08
N THR A 52 -11.23 -7.54 -0.58
CA THR A 52 -12.16 -6.60 -1.22
C THR A 52 -12.70 -5.58 -0.21
N PRO A 53 -13.25 -4.42 -0.66
CA PRO A 53 -13.81 -3.44 0.26
C PRO A 53 -14.95 -4.00 1.14
N GLY A 54 -15.70 -4.97 0.59
CA GLY A 54 -16.75 -5.68 1.32
C GLY A 54 -16.18 -6.61 2.40
N GLU A 55 -15.05 -7.28 2.15
CA GLU A 55 -14.35 -8.12 3.14
C GLU A 55 -13.76 -7.28 4.26
N VAL A 56 -13.10 -6.16 3.93
CA VAL A 56 -12.60 -5.21 4.94
C VAL A 56 -13.74 -4.74 5.85
N LYS A 57 -14.88 -4.33 5.28
CA LYS A 57 -16.07 -3.94 6.08
C LYS A 57 -16.62 -5.05 6.95
N ARG A 58 -16.51 -6.32 6.54
CA ARG A 58 -16.94 -7.47 7.37
C ARG A 58 -15.95 -7.74 8.50
N LEU A 59 -14.65 -7.56 8.24
CA LEU A 59 -13.60 -7.80 9.21
C LEU A 59 -13.52 -6.72 10.27
N PHE A 60 -13.84 -5.46 9.95
CA PHE A 60 -13.70 -4.34 10.89
C PHE A 60 -15.05 -3.71 11.21
N HIS A 61 -15.37 -3.55 12.50
CA HIS A 61 -16.65 -2.96 12.94
C HIS A 61 -16.75 -1.45 12.69
N ARG A 62 -15.62 -0.73 12.75
CA ARG A 62 -15.54 0.73 12.60
C ARG A 62 -14.80 1.08 11.32
N THR A 63 -15.55 1.27 10.25
CA THR A 63 -15.02 1.64 8.93
C THR A 63 -15.75 2.83 8.33
N VAL A 64 -15.07 3.63 7.52
CA VAL A 64 -15.67 4.69 6.71
C VAL A 64 -15.32 4.51 5.22
N PRO A 65 -16.26 4.77 4.30
CA PRO A 65 -15.95 4.78 2.88
C PRO A 65 -15.17 6.06 2.55
N VAL A 66 -13.87 5.93 2.34
CA VAL A 66 -13.01 7.07 1.94
C VAL A 66 -12.99 7.18 0.41
N GLY A 67 -12.82 6.06 -0.29
CA GLY A 67 -12.74 6.00 -1.75
C GLY A 67 -13.16 4.63 -2.25
N ILE A 68 -14.40 4.22 -1.95
CA ILE A 68 -14.84 2.84 -2.18
C ILE A 68 -14.86 2.43 -3.66
N GLU A 69 -15.17 3.37 -4.56
CA GLU A 69 -15.10 3.16 -6.03
C GLU A 69 -13.68 2.82 -6.49
N HIS A 70 -12.70 3.22 -5.69
CA HIS A 70 -11.28 3.02 -5.88
C HIS A 70 -10.71 1.89 -5.01
N GLY A 71 -11.54 1.24 -4.18
CA GLY A 71 -11.13 0.12 -3.34
C GLY A 71 -10.62 0.51 -1.95
N THR A 72 -10.71 1.80 -1.56
CA THR A 72 -10.18 2.30 -0.29
C THR A 72 -11.25 2.40 0.77
N ILE A 73 -11.01 1.73 1.90
CA ILE A 73 -11.80 1.78 3.13
C ILE A 73 -10.92 2.31 4.24
N GLY A 74 -11.39 3.35 4.93
CA GLY A 74 -10.75 3.80 6.16
C GLY A 74 -11.17 2.89 7.31
N VAL A 75 -10.20 2.37 8.05
CA VAL A 75 -10.39 1.51 9.23
C VAL A 75 -9.92 2.24 10.47
N PHE A 76 -10.76 2.29 11.51
CA PHE A 76 -10.31 2.86 12.79
C PHE A 76 -9.42 1.86 13.54
N GLY A 77 -8.19 2.29 13.81
CA GLY A 77 -7.22 1.55 14.61
C GLY A 77 -7.52 1.59 16.11
N SER A 78 -6.77 0.81 16.89
CA SER A 78 -6.81 0.83 18.36
C SER A 78 -6.39 2.20 18.95
N ASP A 79 -5.60 2.96 18.20
CA ASP A 79 -5.21 4.35 18.48
C ASP A 79 -6.32 5.38 18.20
N ALA A 80 -7.52 4.94 17.83
CA ALA A 80 -8.66 5.75 17.41
C ALA A 80 -8.40 6.65 16.19
N ARG A 81 -7.31 6.41 15.44
CA ARG A 81 -7.02 7.08 14.18
C ARG A 81 -7.58 6.28 13.01
N LEU A 82 -7.78 6.98 11.89
CA LEU A 82 -8.20 6.37 10.65
C LEU A 82 -6.96 5.92 9.87
N HIS A 83 -6.94 4.66 9.45
CA HIS A 83 -5.89 4.08 8.61
C HIS A 83 -6.50 3.64 7.28
N GLU A 84 -5.87 3.97 6.17
CA GLU A 84 -6.39 3.62 4.85
C GLU A 84 -6.01 2.18 4.48
N VAL A 85 -7.02 1.38 4.15
CA VAL A 85 -6.88 0.01 3.66
C VAL A 85 -7.43 -0.04 2.25
N THR A 86 -6.56 -0.27 1.28
CA THR A 86 -6.90 -0.28 -0.15
C THR A 86 -6.78 -1.68 -0.73
N THR A 87 -7.82 -2.17 -1.39
CA THR A 87 -7.79 -3.44 -2.11
C THR A 87 -6.78 -3.39 -3.27
N PHE A 88 -6.00 -4.46 -3.47
CA PHE A 88 -5.15 -4.61 -4.65
C PHE A 88 -5.96 -4.39 -5.92
N ARG A 89 -5.48 -3.49 -6.78
CA ARG A 89 -6.18 -3.12 -8.00
C ARG A 89 -5.24 -2.87 -9.16
N ALA A 90 -5.71 -3.14 -10.36
CA ALA A 90 -5.10 -2.68 -11.59
C ALA A 90 -6.01 -1.68 -12.28
N ASP A 91 -5.42 -0.71 -12.97
CA ASP A 91 -6.15 0.24 -13.80
C ASP A 91 -6.32 -0.39 -15.20
N VAL A 92 -7.56 -0.63 -15.62
CA VAL A 92 -7.90 -1.31 -16.88
C VAL A 92 -8.07 -0.32 -18.03
N GLU A 93 -8.72 0.80 -17.73
CA GLU A 93 -8.90 1.91 -18.66
C GLU A 93 -8.65 3.21 -17.91
N THR A 94 -7.97 4.16 -18.55
CA THR A 94 -7.70 5.48 -17.99
C THR A 94 -8.06 6.54 -19.02
N ASP A 95 -9.01 7.43 -18.71
CA ASP A 95 -9.37 8.57 -19.58
C ASP A 95 -8.75 9.91 -19.12
N GLY A 96 -7.71 9.83 -18.29
CA GLY A 96 -7.02 10.96 -17.69
C GLY A 96 -7.61 11.40 -16.34
N ARG A 97 -8.94 11.39 -16.16
CA ARG A 97 -9.59 11.74 -14.88
C ARG A 97 -10.27 10.57 -14.18
N HIS A 98 -10.67 9.55 -14.93
CA HIS A 98 -11.28 8.33 -14.42
C HIS A 98 -10.45 7.12 -14.80
N ALA A 99 -10.22 6.25 -13.82
CA ALA A 99 -9.65 4.93 -14.00
C ALA A 99 -10.72 3.88 -13.71
N VAL A 100 -10.96 2.99 -14.67
CA VAL A 100 -11.74 1.77 -14.42
C VAL A 100 -10.84 0.78 -13.70
N VAL A 101 -11.17 0.49 -12.44
CA VAL A 101 -10.34 -0.38 -11.58
C VAL A 101 -10.83 -1.83 -11.61
N LYS A 102 -9.88 -2.76 -11.63
CA LYS A 102 -10.12 -4.19 -11.43
C LYS A 102 -9.51 -4.64 -10.12
N PHE A 103 -10.33 -5.19 -9.23
CA PHE A 103 -9.89 -5.83 -7.99
C PHE A 103 -9.49 -7.30 -8.20
N GLY A 104 -8.90 -7.92 -7.18
CA GLY A 104 -8.50 -9.33 -7.21
C GLY A 104 -7.27 -9.59 -8.07
N VAL A 105 -6.37 -8.60 -8.13
CA VAL A 105 -5.06 -8.70 -8.79
C VAL A 105 -3.98 -8.99 -7.76
N SER A 106 -2.79 -9.35 -8.24
CA SER A 106 -1.62 -9.54 -7.40
C SER A 106 -1.08 -8.21 -6.83
N LEU A 107 -0.30 -8.29 -5.76
CA LEU A 107 0.45 -7.13 -5.24
C LEU A 107 1.31 -6.48 -6.34
N ASP A 108 2.02 -7.28 -7.13
CA ASP A 108 2.90 -6.76 -8.18
C ASP A 108 2.12 -5.96 -9.24
N GLU A 109 0.90 -6.39 -9.57
CA GLU A 109 0.00 -5.64 -10.46
C GLU A 109 -0.47 -4.32 -9.81
N ASP A 110 -0.77 -4.29 -8.51
CA ASP A 110 -1.06 -3.02 -7.80
C ASP A 110 0.16 -2.10 -7.76
N LEU A 111 1.36 -2.64 -7.54
CA LEU A 111 2.59 -1.85 -7.56
C LEU A 111 2.88 -1.33 -8.97
N ALA A 112 2.53 -2.09 -10.01
CA ALA A 112 2.76 -1.74 -11.42
C ALA A 112 1.97 -0.52 -11.91
N ARG A 113 0.88 -0.14 -11.24
CA ARG A 113 0.10 1.07 -11.58
C ARG A 113 0.58 2.35 -10.89
N ARG A 114 1.48 2.25 -9.90
CA ARG A 114 1.95 3.40 -9.12
C ARG A 114 2.90 4.29 -9.90
N ASP A 115 2.79 5.59 -9.72
CA ASP A 115 3.52 6.63 -10.45
C ASP A 115 5.04 6.41 -10.54
N PHE A 116 5.72 6.30 -9.40
CA PHE A 116 7.18 6.25 -9.30
C PHE A 116 7.66 4.98 -8.62
N THR A 117 8.82 4.48 -9.06
CA THR A 117 9.45 3.25 -8.54
C THR A 117 9.64 3.31 -7.02
N MET A 118 10.07 4.46 -6.50
CA MET A 118 10.23 4.70 -5.06
C MET A 118 8.92 4.63 -4.24
N ASN A 119 7.77 4.84 -4.88
CA ASN A 119 6.45 4.70 -4.24
C ASN A 119 5.84 3.31 -4.49
N ALA A 120 6.48 2.48 -5.32
CA ALA A 120 6.07 1.14 -5.72
C ALA A 120 6.82 0.04 -4.95
N ILE A 121 7.09 0.32 -3.67
CA ILE A 121 7.70 -0.59 -2.71
C ILE A 121 6.64 -0.97 -1.69
N ALA A 122 6.54 -2.26 -1.38
CA ALA A 122 5.69 -2.77 -0.32
C ALA A 122 6.54 -3.37 0.81
N TRP A 123 6.06 -3.24 2.05
CA TRP A 123 6.70 -3.81 3.23
C TRP A 123 5.69 -4.57 4.07
N SER A 124 6.02 -5.81 4.46
CA SER A 124 5.15 -6.63 5.29
C SER A 124 5.51 -6.41 6.77
N PRO A 125 4.62 -5.86 7.61
CA PRO A 125 4.89 -5.68 9.03
C PRO A 125 5.03 -7.01 9.79
N LEU A 126 4.35 -8.05 9.33
CA LEU A 126 4.34 -9.37 10.00
C LEU A 126 5.58 -10.20 9.63
N ARG A 127 5.98 -10.17 8.35
CA ARG A 127 7.14 -10.93 7.85
C ARG A 127 8.45 -10.15 7.91
N GLN A 128 8.40 -8.82 8.09
CA GLN A 128 9.55 -7.92 8.00
C GLN A 128 10.26 -7.98 6.64
N GLU A 129 9.50 -8.23 5.58
CA GLU A 129 10.00 -8.41 4.21
C GLU A 129 9.64 -7.21 3.32
N LEU A 130 10.53 -6.89 2.38
CA LEU A 130 10.29 -5.89 1.33
C LEU A 130 9.99 -6.56 0.00
N ARG A 131 8.99 -6.05 -0.71
CA ARG A 131 8.70 -6.37 -2.10
C ARG A 131 8.95 -5.13 -2.96
N ASP A 132 9.98 -5.20 -3.79
CA ASP A 132 10.42 -4.11 -4.68
C ASP A 132 10.68 -4.63 -6.10
N PRO A 133 9.62 -4.92 -6.89
CA PRO A 133 9.77 -5.49 -8.22
C PRO A 133 10.27 -4.49 -9.27
N PHE A 134 10.26 -3.18 -8.97
CA PHE A 134 10.59 -2.11 -9.93
C PHE A 134 11.90 -1.37 -9.61
N GLY A 135 12.66 -1.81 -8.61
CA GLY A 135 13.96 -1.22 -8.24
C GLY A 135 13.84 0.15 -7.59
N GLY A 136 12.76 0.40 -6.83
CA GLY A 136 12.53 1.63 -6.10
C GLY A 136 13.60 1.92 -5.05
N ARG A 137 14.17 0.90 -4.41
CA ARG A 137 15.26 1.06 -3.43
C ARG A 137 16.55 1.57 -4.06
N GLU A 138 16.86 1.06 -5.26
CA GLU A 138 18.03 1.51 -6.02
C GLU A 138 17.86 2.97 -6.46
N ASP A 139 16.67 3.31 -6.94
CA ASP A 139 16.33 4.69 -7.31
C ASP A 139 16.35 5.63 -6.09
N LEU A 140 15.85 5.20 -4.93
CA LEU A 140 15.94 5.96 -3.68
C LEU A 140 17.38 6.24 -3.29
N HIS A 141 18.24 5.21 -3.30
CA HIS A 141 19.67 5.36 -3.00
C HIS A 141 20.36 6.30 -4.00
N ALA A 142 20.03 6.18 -5.29
CA ALA A 142 20.56 7.02 -6.35
C ALA A 142 19.91 8.42 -6.43
N ARG A 143 18.94 8.73 -5.55
CA ARG A 143 18.13 9.97 -5.57
C ARG A 143 17.51 10.24 -6.95
N ARG A 144 17.01 9.18 -7.59
CA ARG A 144 16.43 9.22 -8.93
C ARG A 144 14.90 9.11 -8.84
N VAL A 145 14.20 10.05 -9.48
CA VAL A 145 12.75 9.92 -9.71
C VAL A 145 12.55 9.23 -11.05
N ARG A 146 12.04 7.99 -11.02
CA ARG A 146 11.78 7.18 -12.21
C ARG A 146 10.33 6.67 -12.18
N ALA A 147 9.62 6.80 -13.30
CA ALA A 147 8.29 6.25 -13.43
C ALA A 147 8.34 4.71 -13.42
N VAL A 148 7.33 4.06 -12.84
CA VAL A 148 7.16 2.61 -13.03
C VAL A 148 6.73 2.33 -14.46
N GLY A 149 7.39 1.37 -15.12
CA GLY A 149 7.13 1.05 -16.52
C GLY A 149 7.57 2.16 -17.48
N ASN A 150 6.77 2.41 -18.52
CA ASN A 150 7.09 3.41 -19.53
C ASN A 150 6.42 4.75 -19.20
N ALA A 151 7.25 5.77 -18.92
CA ALA A 151 6.80 7.12 -18.57
C ALA A 151 5.90 7.77 -19.64
N ALA A 152 6.02 7.40 -20.92
CA ALA A 152 5.20 7.95 -22.00
C ALA A 152 3.81 7.30 -22.12
N ARG A 153 3.55 6.22 -21.37
CA ARG A 153 2.25 5.51 -21.30
C ARG A 153 1.51 5.77 -19.99
N ARG A 154 2.02 6.69 -19.17
CA ARG A 154 1.49 7.09 -17.87
C ARG A 154 0.90 8.49 -17.96
#